data_AF-A0A3A4RRR9-F1
#
_entry.id   AF-A0A3A4RRR9-F1
#
_cell.length_a   1.000
_cell.length_b   1.000
_cell.length_c   1.000
_cell.angle_alpha   90.00
_cell.angle_beta   90.00
_cell.angle_gamma   90.00
#
_symmetry.space_group_name_H-M   'P 1'
#
loop_
_entity.id
_entity.type
_entity.pdbx_description
1 polymer ?
#
loop_
_entity_poly.entity_id
_entity_poly.type
_entity_poly.pdbx_seq_one_letter_code
_entity_poly.pdbx_strand_id
1 'polypeptide(L)'
;MEEVGMMQNNMEILEKIKQIVADILDLEEEKIGMDTYLIRDLGAESIDLLELAVSLNAAFQTEIRDDDIFLRKLRFYLEEAKTTGRDHHAFLAKQYPFLEDSRIREILNDLNGGAVLRISDLVCYIAHHQQ
;
A
#
# COMPACT_ATOMS: atom_id res chain seq x y z
N MET A 1 7.63 28.39 -2.59
CA MET A 1 6.19 28.16 -2.85
C MET A 1 6.10 26.87 -3.64
N GLU A 2 6.20 25.73 -2.96
CA GLU A 2 6.23 24.41 -3.61
C GLU A 2 5.45 23.35 -2.83
N GLU A 3 4.59 23.77 -1.89
CA GLU A 3 3.78 22.85 -1.08
C GLU A 3 2.38 22.59 -1.66
N VAL A 4 1.98 23.30 -2.73
CA VAL A 4 0.61 23.21 -3.28
C VAL A 4 0.45 22.04 -4.27
N GLY A 5 1.54 21.50 -4.81
CA GLY A 5 1.49 20.42 -5.81
C GLY A 5 1.30 19.01 -5.23
N MET A 6 1.77 18.75 -4.00
CA MET A 6 1.77 17.38 -3.45
C MET A 6 0.40 16.93 -2.92
N MET A 7 -0.42 17.85 -2.40
CA MET A 7 -1.73 17.54 -1.82
C MET A 7 -2.79 17.23 -2.89
N GLN A 8 -2.66 17.80 -4.09
CA GLN A 8 -3.59 17.58 -5.20
C GLN A 8 -3.42 16.17 -5.81
N ASN A 9 -2.17 15.71 -5.92
CA ASN A 9 -1.86 14.39 -6.49
C ASN A 9 -2.45 13.22 -5.69
N ASN A 10 -2.46 13.29 -4.35
CA ASN A 10 -2.92 12.15 -3.54
C ASN A 10 -4.42 11.87 -3.71
N MET A 11 -5.24 12.90 -3.93
CA MET A 11 -6.68 12.73 -4.16
C MET A 11 -6.94 12.13 -5.54
N GLU A 12 -6.25 12.60 -6.58
CA GLU A 12 -6.33 12.04 -7.92
C GLU A 12 -5.82 10.57 -7.98
N ILE A 13 -4.72 10.27 -7.27
CA ILE A 13 -4.21 8.91 -7.13
C ILE A 13 -5.23 8.03 -6.43
N LEU A 14 -5.85 8.50 -5.33
CA LEU A 14 -6.88 7.75 -4.62
C LEU A 14 -8.07 7.44 -5.51
N GLU A 15 -8.64 8.43 -6.21
CA GLU A 15 -9.80 8.21 -7.09
C GLU A 15 -9.49 7.18 -8.17
N LYS A 16 -8.31 7.25 -8.77
CA LYS A 16 -7.91 6.28 -9.79
C LYS A 16 -7.65 4.89 -9.23
N ILE A 17 -7.04 4.77 -8.05
CA ILE A 17 -6.89 3.47 -7.35
C ILE A 17 -8.26 2.91 -7.02
N LYS A 18 -9.18 3.72 -6.49
CA LYS A 18 -10.55 3.28 -6.17
C LYS A 18 -11.25 2.71 -7.39
N GLN A 19 -11.18 3.41 -8.52
CA GLN A 19 -11.78 2.95 -9.77
C GLN A 19 -11.20 1.61 -10.25
N ILE A 20 -9.87 1.44 -10.20
CA ILE A 20 -9.21 0.18 -10.59
C ILE A 20 -9.58 -0.95 -9.63
N VAL A 21 -9.57 -0.71 -8.33
CA VAL A 21 -9.94 -1.71 -7.31
C VAL A 21 -11.42 -2.11 -7.43
N ALA A 22 -12.30 -1.14 -7.68
CA ALA A 22 -13.73 -1.37 -7.90
C ALA A 22 -13.99 -2.25 -9.13
N ASP A 23 -13.29 -1.99 -10.24
CA ASP A 23 -13.39 -2.76 -11.49
C ASP A 23 -12.91 -4.21 -11.30
N ILE A 24 -11.74 -4.40 -10.69
CA ILE A 24 -11.12 -5.73 -10.51
C ILE A 24 -11.92 -6.59 -9.52
N LEU A 25 -12.40 -5.99 -8.42
CA LEU A 25 -13.11 -6.73 -7.37
C LEU A 25 -14.63 -6.78 -7.59
N ASP A 26 -15.16 -6.16 -8.64
CA ASP A 26 -16.61 -5.99 -8.88
C ASP A 26 -17.33 -5.36 -7.67
N LEU A 27 -16.78 -4.25 -7.15
CA LEU A 27 -17.27 -3.54 -5.97
C LEU A 27 -17.63 -2.09 -6.29
N GLU A 28 -18.48 -1.51 -5.45
CA GLU A 28 -18.82 -0.09 -5.53
C GLU A 28 -17.68 0.77 -4.98
N GLU A 29 -17.25 1.81 -5.72
CA GLU A 29 -16.18 2.73 -5.30
C GLU A 29 -16.47 3.38 -3.94
N GLU A 30 -17.74 3.53 -3.57
CA GLU A 30 -18.17 4.07 -2.28
C GLU A 30 -17.76 3.20 -1.09
N LYS A 31 -17.55 1.89 -1.29
CA LYS A 31 -17.07 0.96 -0.26
C LYS A 31 -15.55 1.03 -0.04
N ILE A 32 -14.85 1.72 -0.93
CA ILE A 32 -13.38 1.78 -0.93
C ILE A 32 -12.96 3.13 -0.33
N GLY A 33 -12.46 3.09 0.91
CA GLY A 33 -11.90 4.22 1.63
C GLY A 33 -10.40 4.07 1.85
N MET A 34 -9.73 5.15 2.26
CA MET A 34 -8.29 5.12 2.56
C MET A 34 -7.93 4.09 3.62
N ASP A 35 -8.78 3.93 4.65
CA ASP A 35 -8.56 2.99 5.74
C ASP A 35 -9.01 1.54 5.45
N THR A 36 -9.62 1.30 4.28
CA THR A 36 -10.14 -0.02 3.92
C THR A 36 -8.99 -0.98 3.63
N TYR A 37 -9.06 -2.18 4.21
CA TYR A 37 -8.09 -3.24 3.98
C TYR A 37 -8.40 -4.01 2.71
N LEU A 38 -7.41 -4.13 1.81
CA LEU A 38 -7.59 -4.79 0.51
C LEU A 38 -8.06 -6.25 0.65
N ILE A 39 -7.41 -6.98 1.56
CA ILE A 39 -7.66 -8.41 1.71
C ILE A 39 -8.74 -8.67 2.78
N ARG A 40 -8.75 -7.89 3.88
CA ARG A 40 -9.66 -8.14 5.01
C ARG A 40 -11.07 -7.61 4.77
N ASP A 41 -11.20 -6.44 4.14
CA ASP A 41 -12.51 -5.80 3.92
C ASP A 41 -13.03 -6.05 2.51
N LEU A 42 -12.16 -5.94 1.49
CA LEU A 42 -12.56 -6.10 0.09
C LEU A 42 -12.43 -7.54 -0.42
N GLY A 43 -11.79 -8.42 0.35
CA GLY A 43 -11.65 -9.83 -0.01
C GLY A 43 -10.70 -10.10 -1.18
N ALA A 44 -9.79 -9.18 -1.50
CA ALA A 44 -8.84 -9.35 -2.60
C ALA A 44 -7.97 -10.61 -2.41
N GLU A 45 -7.92 -11.43 -3.45
CA GLU A 45 -7.09 -12.62 -3.54
C GLU A 45 -5.76 -12.35 -4.24
N SER A 46 -4.86 -13.33 -4.24
CA SER A 46 -3.54 -13.18 -4.88
C SER A 46 -3.61 -12.88 -6.37
N ILE A 47 -4.67 -13.33 -7.06
CA ILE A 47 -4.89 -13.05 -8.50
C ILE A 47 -5.27 -11.58 -8.68
N ASP A 48 -6.19 -11.08 -7.86
CA ASP A 48 -6.61 -9.67 -7.90
C ASP A 48 -5.43 -8.73 -7.64
N LEU A 49 -4.53 -9.09 -6.71
CA LEU A 49 -3.31 -8.32 -6.47
C LEU A 49 -2.40 -8.28 -7.71
N LEU A 50 -2.26 -9.38 -8.45
CA LEU A 50 -1.44 -9.40 -9.67
C LEU A 50 -2.06 -8.50 -10.75
N GLU A 51 -3.38 -8.57 -10.93
CA GLU A 51 -4.08 -7.71 -11.89
C GLU A 51 -4.01 -6.24 -11.49
N LEU A 52 -4.17 -5.95 -10.19
CA LEU A 52 -4.01 -4.61 -9.62
C LEU A 52 -2.63 -4.05 -9.92
N ALA A 53 -1.54 -4.79 -9.71
CA ALA A 53 -0.21 -4.31 -10.02
C ALA A 53 -0.05 -3.94 -11.51
N VAL A 54 -0.59 -4.76 -12.42
CA VAL A 54 -0.54 -4.50 -13.86
C VAL A 54 -1.35 -3.25 -14.22
N SER A 55 -2.58 -3.16 -13.73
CA SER A 55 -3.48 -2.02 -13.98
C SER A 55 -2.94 -0.73 -13.40
N LEU A 56 -2.39 -0.74 -12.18
CA LEU A 56 -1.75 0.41 -11.56
C LEU A 56 -0.49 0.83 -12.32
N ASN A 57 0.37 -0.11 -12.73
CA ASN A 57 1.57 0.18 -13.51
C ASN A 57 1.20 0.89 -14.83
N ALA A 58 0.20 0.37 -15.55
CA ALA A 58 -0.30 0.97 -16.78
C ALA A 58 -0.96 2.34 -16.54
N ALA A 59 -1.77 2.47 -15.49
CA ALA A 59 -2.54 3.68 -15.18
C ALA A 59 -1.66 4.87 -14.74
N PHE A 60 -0.56 4.59 -14.05
CA PHE A 60 0.33 5.60 -13.47
C PHE A 60 1.68 5.68 -14.17
N GLN A 61 1.92 4.85 -15.20
CA GLN A 61 3.15 4.78 -15.99
C GLN A 61 4.42 4.70 -15.11
N THR A 62 4.34 3.91 -14.03
CA THR A 62 5.41 3.78 -13.03
C THR A 62 5.80 2.32 -12.85
N GLU A 63 7.06 2.05 -12.52
CA GLU A 63 7.57 0.70 -12.30
C GLU A 63 7.14 0.19 -10.92
N ILE A 64 5.90 -0.32 -10.85
CA ILE A 64 5.37 -0.91 -9.63
C ILE A 64 6.02 -2.26 -9.36
N ARG A 65 6.56 -2.39 -8.15
CA ARG A 65 7.03 -3.66 -7.58
C ARG A 65 5.93 -4.26 -6.71
N ASP A 66 5.34 -5.35 -7.18
CA ASP A 66 4.23 -6.04 -6.50
C ASP A 66 4.61 -6.48 -5.08
N ASP A 67 5.85 -6.92 -4.87
CA ASP A 67 6.37 -7.29 -3.55
C ASP A 67 6.33 -6.14 -2.53
N ASP A 68 6.58 -4.92 -3.00
CA ASP A 68 6.72 -3.73 -2.18
C ASP A 68 5.34 -3.10 -1.94
N ILE A 69 4.60 -2.83 -3.03
CA ILE A 69 3.27 -2.18 -2.97
C ILE A 69 2.26 -3.00 -2.17
N PHE A 70 2.34 -4.34 -2.23
CA PHE A 70 1.42 -5.23 -1.51
C PHE A 70 2.00 -5.78 -0.20
N LEU A 71 3.15 -5.24 0.24
CA LEU A 71 3.80 -5.63 1.49
C LEU A 71 4.03 -7.16 1.60
N ARG A 72 4.26 -7.87 0.48
CA ARG A 72 4.41 -9.34 0.45
C ARG A 72 5.60 -9.79 1.30
N LYS A 73 6.63 -8.96 1.36
CA LYS A 73 7.86 -9.19 2.15
C LYS A 73 7.76 -8.73 3.61
N LEU A 74 6.62 -8.21 4.06
CA LEU A 74 6.47 -7.70 5.43
C LEU A 74 6.87 -8.73 6.49
N ARG A 75 6.33 -9.95 6.39
CA ARG A 75 6.65 -11.03 7.33
C ARG A 75 8.11 -11.45 7.27
N PHE A 76 8.69 -11.47 6.07
CA PHE A 76 10.09 -11.77 5.87
C PHE A 76 10.98 -10.71 6.55
N TYR A 77 10.67 -9.42 6.37
CA TYR A 77 11.42 -8.33 6.99
C TYR A 77 11.28 -8.29 8.51
N LEU A 78 10.11 -8.66 9.05
CA LEU A 78 9.92 -8.79 10.50
C LEU A 78 10.81 -9.89 11.08
N GLU A 79 10.83 -11.07 10.44
CA GLU A 79 11.68 -12.17 10.87
C GLU A 79 13.17 -11.86 10.68
N GLU A 80 13.55 -11.15 9.61
CA GLU A 80 14.92 -10.69 9.41
C GLU A 80 15.35 -9.69 10.50
N ALA A 81 14.50 -8.71 10.82
CA ALA A 81 14.79 -7.75 11.89
C ALA A 81 15.00 -8.46 13.24
N LYS A 82 14.11 -9.41 13.56
CA LYS A 82 14.19 -10.23 14.76
C LYS A 82 15.46 -11.07 14.83
N THR A 83 15.82 -11.76 13.74
CA THR A 83 17.02 -12.62 13.69
C THR A 83 18.33 -11.83 13.69
N THR A 84 18.33 -10.62 13.14
CA THR A 84 19.48 -9.72 13.10
C THR A 84 19.57 -8.77 14.31
N GLY A 85 18.61 -8.83 15.24
CA GLY A 85 18.54 -7.97 16.42
C GLY A 85 18.30 -6.50 16.11
N ARG A 86 17.68 -6.20 14.97
CA ARG A 86 17.33 -4.83 14.54
C ARG A 86 15.98 -4.44 15.09
N ASP A 87 15.80 -3.13 15.28
CA ASP A 87 14.49 -2.56 15.59
C ASP A 87 13.54 -2.76 14.39
N HIS A 88 12.38 -3.37 14.64
CA HIS A 88 11.41 -3.69 13.58
C HIS A 88 10.92 -2.43 12.89
N HIS A 89 10.67 -1.36 13.66
CA HIS A 89 10.15 -0.11 13.12
C HIS A 89 11.17 0.53 12.17
N ALA A 90 12.41 0.76 12.64
CA ALA A 90 13.49 1.33 11.84
C ALA A 90 13.84 0.47 10.63
N PHE A 91 13.75 -0.86 10.76
CA PHE A 91 14.01 -1.76 9.65
C PHE A 91 12.91 -1.66 8.58
N LEU A 92 11.64 -1.69 8.97
CA LEU A 92 10.52 -1.51 8.04
C LEU A 92 10.51 -0.14 7.39
N ALA A 93 10.80 0.93 8.12
CA ALA A 93 10.91 2.29 7.57
C ALA A 93 11.98 2.37 6.46
N LYS A 94 13.03 1.56 6.56
CA LYS A 94 14.06 1.46 5.53
C LYS A 94 13.61 0.66 4.31
N GLN A 95 12.84 -0.42 4.51
CA GLN A 95 12.36 -1.25 3.40
C GLN A 95 11.17 -0.63 2.67
N TYR A 96 10.33 0.10 3.40
CA TYR A 96 9.12 0.75 2.91
C TYR A 96 9.20 2.26 3.14
N PRO A 97 10.07 2.99 2.39
CA PRO A 97 10.28 4.43 2.58
C PRO A 97 9.05 5.28 2.24
N PHE A 98 8.05 4.70 1.59
CA PHE A 98 6.76 5.31 1.30
C PHE A 98 5.77 5.25 2.47
N LEU A 99 6.04 4.46 3.52
CA LEU A 99 5.18 4.38 4.70
C LEU A 99 5.66 5.37 5.78
N GLU A 100 4.72 6.16 6.29
CA GLU A 100 4.95 7.07 7.41
C GLU A 100 5.21 6.31 8.74
N ASP A 101 5.93 6.92 9.67
CA ASP A 101 6.27 6.35 11.00
C ASP A 101 5.01 5.87 11.75
N SER A 102 3.96 6.71 11.77
CA SER A 102 2.66 6.37 12.36
C SER A 102 2.06 5.11 11.74
N ARG A 103 2.15 4.97 10.42
CA ARG A 103 1.58 3.85 9.69
C ARG A 103 2.32 2.54 9.96
N ILE A 104 3.65 2.59 10.03
CA ILE A 104 4.49 1.44 10.40
C ILE A 104 4.15 0.98 11.82
N ARG A 105 3.95 1.89 12.76
CA ARG A 105 3.52 1.54 14.13
C ARG A 105 2.16 0.86 14.13
N GLU A 106 1.19 1.34 13.35
CA GLU A 106 -0.11 0.69 13.22
C GLU A 106 0.04 -0.74 12.70
N ILE A 107 0.80 -0.94 11.61
CA ILE A 107 1.08 -2.26 11.04
C ILE A 107 1.66 -3.20 12.10
N LEU A 108 2.66 -2.74 12.86
CA LEU A 108 3.29 -3.53 13.92
C LEU A 108 2.32 -3.91 15.05
N ASN A 109 1.34 -3.05 15.38
CA ASN A 109 0.33 -3.33 16.39
C ASN A 109 -0.79 -4.26 15.87
N ASP A 110 -1.02 -4.33 14.56
CA ASP A 110 -2.12 -5.07 13.93
C ASP A 110 -1.67 -6.39 13.27
N LEU A 111 -0.42 -6.84 13.48
CA LEU A 111 0.13 -8.07 12.86
C LEU A 111 -0.69 -9.33 13.17
N ASN A 112 -1.39 -9.38 14.31
CA ASN A 112 -2.23 -10.50 14.70
C ASN A 112 -3.58 -10.52 13.98
N GLY A 113 -3.99 -9.40 13.37
CA GLY A 113 -5.26 -9.22 12.67
C GLY A 113 -5.27 -9.75 11.23
N GLY A 114 -4.13 -10.22 10.72
CA GLY A 114 -3.99 -10.76 9.38
C GLY A 114 -3.33 -9.79 8.40
N ALA A 115 -3.91 -9.63 7.21
CA ALA A 115 -3.37 -8.75 6.19
C ALA A 115 -3.60 -7.27 6.54
N VAL A 116 -2.53 -6.50 6.63
CA VAL A 116 -2.57 -5.09 7.09
C VAL A 116 -2.66 -4.07 5.96
N LEU A 117 -2.57 -4.51 4.70
CA LEU A 117 -2.53 -3.64 3.53
C LEU A 117 -3.82 -2.84 3.36
N ARG A 118 -3.72 -1.51 3.35
CA ARG A 118 -4.82 -0.55 3.14
C ARG A 118 -4.69 0.16 1.80
N ILE A 119 -5.78 0.76 1.34
CA ILE A 119 -5.80 1.63 0.15
C ILE A 119 -4.84 2.81 0.31
N SER A 120 -4.76 3.39 1.52
CA SER A 120 -3.80 4.47 1.82
C SER A 120 -2.36 4.09 1.51
N ASP A 121 -1.98 2.83 1.73
CA ASP A 121 -0.62 2.36 1.49
C ASP A 121 -0.30 2.35 -0.01
N LEU A 122 -1.27 1.97 -0.85
CA LEU A 122 -1.16 2.03 -2.32
C LEU A 122 -0.99 3.48 -2.79
N VAL A 123 -1.79 4.41 -2.25
CA VAL A 123 -1.68 5.84 -2.56
C VAL A 123 -0.28 6.36 -2.22
N CYS A 124 0.22 6.05 -1.02
CA CYS A 124 1.54 6.49 -0.58
C CYS A 124 2.66 5.90 -1.46
N TYR A 125 2.55 4.62 -1.82
CA TYR A 125 3.51 3.97 -2.72
C TYR A 125 3.59 4.67 -4.08
N ILE A 126 2.45 4.93 -4.72
CA ILE A 126 2.40 5.57 -6.04
C ILE A 126 2.87 7.01 -5.95
N ALA A 127 2.40 7.76 -4.95
CA ALA A 127 2.83 9.14 -4.72
C ALA A 127 4.35 9.24 -4.51
N HIS A 128 4.97 8.27 -3.84
CA HIS A 128 6.42 8.21 -3.65
C HIS A 128 7.19 7.90 -4.95
N HIS A 129 6.63 7.08 -5.84
CA HIS A 129 7.28 6.68 -7.11
C HIS A 129 6.98 7.62 -8.28
N GLN A 130 6.19 8.68 -8.07
CA GLN A 130 5.93 9.74 -9.05
C GLN A 130 6.71 11.04 -8.78
N GLN A 131 7.58 11.06 -7.78
CA GLN A 131 8.42 12.22 -7.42
C GLN A 131 9.72 12.32 -8.24
#